data_AF-A0A7V4WG59-F1
#
_entry.id   AF-A0A7V4WG59-F1
#
_cell.length_a   1.000
_cell.length_b   1.000
_cell.length_c   1.000
_cell.angle_alpha   90.00
_cell.angle_beta   90.00
_cell.angle_gamma   90.00
#
_symmetry.space_group_name_H-M   'P 1'
#
loop_
_entity.id
_entity.type
_entity.pdbx_description
1 polymer ?
#
loop_
_entity_poly.entity_id
_entity_poly.type
_entity_poly.pdbx_seq_one_letter_code
_entity_poly.pdbx_strand_id
1 'polypeptide(L)'
;MTDILIFINGAILIAISLFFLVLGISSFNEKEYRAAVIALVSFILNVLFWGWFLYVPHAFQTINILVISGLGLFGLISLMKFFPARSTGRNLSKADQYDERDTMFARNNLQHHPKLMKKYYALHPENESTDRQIHQKPEFGEKEQVYHDKYTAPCYEAAFEYLEKSIPLSTGAMAKQKISIEPIQFCKTITDTSKFYGASDIG
;
A
#
# COMPACT_ATOMS: atom_id res chain seq x y z
N MET A 1 -21.22 33.48 -28.70
CA MET A 1 -20.63 32.12 -28.56
C MET A 1 -19.16 32.20 -28.15
N THR A 2 -18.38 33.08 -28.76
CA THR A 2 -16.97 33.33 -28.42
C THR A 2 -16.78 33.88 -27.00
N ASP A 3 -17.63 34.76 -26.51
CA ASP A 3 -17.51 35.29 -25.14
C ASP A 3 -17.65 34.19 -24.07
N ILE A 4 -18.52 33.20 -24.33
CA ILE A 4 -18.69 32.03 -23.46
C ILE A 4 -17.43 31.17 -23.47
N LEU A 5 -16.81 30.96 -24.64
CA LEU A 5 -15.57 30.19 -24.76
C LEU A 5 -14.39 30.89 -24.07
N ILE A 6 -14.30 32.21 -24.17
CA ILE A 6 -13.30 33.01 -23.46
C ILE A 6 -13.46 32.84 -21.95
N PHE A 7 -14.70 32.94 -21.45
CA PHE A 7 -14.98 32.75 -20.04
C PHE A 7 -14.60 31.35 -19.55
N ILE A 8 -15.01 30.29 -20.27
CA ILE A 8 -14.68 28.90 -19.93
C ILE A 8 -13.17 28.68 -19.92
N ASN A 9 -12.46 29.18 -20.94
CA ASN A 9 -11.00 29.05 -21.01
C ASN A 9 -10.29 29.79 -19.87
N GLY A 10 -10.77 30.98 -19.51
CA GLY A 10 -10.26 31.72 -18.37
C GLY A 10 -10.43 30.96 -17.06
N ALA A 11 -11.61 30.36 -16.86
CA ALA A 11 -11.88 29.53 -15.68
C ALA A 11 -10.98 28.28 -15.62
N ILE A 12 -10.82 27.58 -16.75
CA ILE A 12 -9.95 26.39 -16.82
C ILE A 12 -8.49 26.76 -16.57
N LEU A 13 -8.00 27.84 -17.21
CA LEU A 13 -6.66 28.36 -16.99
C LEU A 13 -6.41 28.60 -15.50
N ILE A 14 -7.27 29.36 -14.83
CA ILE A 14 -7.13 29.70 -13.41
C ILE A 14 -7.13 28.44 -12.55
N ALA A 15 -8.11 27.54 -12.76
CA ALA A 15 -8.25 26.32 -11.95
C ALA A 15 -7.01 25.41 -12.06
N ILE A 16 -6.55 25.12 -13.29
CA ILE A 16 -5.39 24.26 -13.51
C ILE A 16 -4.09 24.93 -13.06
N SER A 17 -3.96 26.24 -13.27
CA SER A 17 -2.79 26.99 -12.80
C SER A 17 -2.69 27.01 -11.28
N LEU A 18 -3.80 27.19 -10.55
CA LEU A 18 -3.83 27.09 -9.09
C LEU A 18 -3.43 25.69 -8.62
N PHE A 19 -3.94 24.64 -9.28
CA PHE A 19 -3.56 23.26 -8.97
C PHE A 19 -2.04 23.03 -9.09
N PHE A 20 -1.42 23.42 -10.20
CA PHE A 20 0.03 23.24 -10.37
C PHE A 20 0.86 24.10 -9.42
N LEU A 21 0.38 25.30 -9.07
CA LEU A 21 1.06 26.16 -8.11
C LEU A 21 1.03 25.55 -6.71
N VAL A 22 -0.11 25.06 -6.24
CA VAL A 22 -0.23 24.34 -4.96
C VAL A 22 0.64 23.09 -4.95
N LEU A 23 0.59 22.29 -6.02
CA LEU A 23 1.42 21.09 -6.16
C LEU A 23 2.92 21.42 -6.11
N GLY A 24 3.34 22.48 -6.79
CA GLY A 24 4.73 22.95 -6.79
C GLY A 24 5.21 23.38 -5.40
N ILE A 25 4.39 24.15 -4.67
CA ILE A 25 4.70 24.58 -3.30
C ILE A 25 4.78 23.36 -2.36
N SER A 26 3.83 22.43 -2.42
CA SER A 26 3.85 21.21 -1.60
C SER A 26 5.11 20.39 -1.86
N SER A 27 5.41 20.14 -3.14
CA SER A 27 6.58 19.37 -3.56
C SER A 27 7.89 20.01 -3.11
N PHE A 28 7.97 21.34 -3.14
CA PHE A 28 9.14 22.06 -2.65
C PHE A 28 9.30 21.93 -1.13
N ASN A 29 8.22 22.05 -0.37
CA ASN A 29 8.23 21.88 1.08
C ASN A 29 8.63 20.45 1.50
N GLU A 30 8.24 19.46 0.70
CA GLU A 30 8.60 18.04 0.88
C GLU A 30 10.03 17.72 0.41
N LYS A 31 10.78 18.71 -0.10
CA LYS A 31 12.14 18.57 -0.68
C LYS A 31 12.21 17.66 -1.91
N GLU A 32 11.07 17.44 -2.57
CA GLU A 32 10.96 16.70 -3.82
C GLU A 32 11.20 17.64 -5.01
N TYR A 33 12.46 18.08 -5.18
CA TYR A 33 12.82 19.11 -6.18
C TYR A 33 12.44 18.74 -7.60
N ARG A 34 12.52 17.45 -7.96
CA ARG A 34 12.12 16.98 -9.29
C ARG A 34 10.63 17.21 -9.52
N ALA A 35 9.79 16.90 -8.55
CA ALA A 35 8.35 17.13 -8.63
C ALA A 35 8.02 18.63 -8.69
N ALA A 36 8.73 19.46 -7.92
CA ALA A 36 8.57 20.92 -7.96
C ALA A 36 8.91 21.50 -9.35
N VAL A 37 10.02 21.05 -9.98
CA VAL A 37 10.39 21.48 -11.34
C VAL A 37 9.35 21.03 -12.36
N ILE A 38 8.88 19.79 -12.28
CA ILE A 38 7.83 19.29 -13.19
C ILE A 38 6.55 20.14 -13.03
N ALA A 39 6.12 20.42 -11.80
CA ALA A 39 4.94 21.25 -11.55
C ALA A 39 5.09 22.68 -12.11
N LEU A 40 6.28 23.29 -11.97
CA LEU A 40 6.56 24.62 -12.53
C LEU A 40 6.54 24.61 -14.08
N VAL A 41 7.16 23.62 -14.72
CA VAL A 41 7.12 23.47 -16.18
C VAL A 41 5.69 23.26 -16.65
N SER A 42 4.92 22.39 -15.99
CA SER A 42 3.50 22.16 -16.29
C SER A 42 2.66 23.42 -16.12
N PHE A 43 2.92 24.24 -15.09
CA PHE A 43 2.27 25.53 -14.90
C PHE A 43 2.54 26.48 -16.08
N ILE A 44 3.81 26.62 -16.50
CA ILE A 44 4.18 27.49 -17.62
C ILE A 44 3.51 27.01 -18.91
N LEU A 45 3.58 25.71 -19.21
CA LEU A 45 2.93 25.14 -20.39
C LEU A 45 1.41 25.32 -20.37
N ASN A 46 0.77 25.18 -19.20
CA ASN A 46 -0.67 25.42 -19.04
C ASN A 46 -1.04 26.88 -19.35
N VAL A 47 -0.27 27.84 -18.81
CA VAL A 47 -0.48 29.28 -19.05
C VAL A 47 -0.33 29.61 -20.53
N LEU A 48 0.71 29.09 -21.19
CA LEU A 48 0.92 29.29 -22.62
C LEU A 48 -0.21 28.68 -23.46
N PHE A 49 -0.60 27.44 -23.15
CA PHE A 49 -1.62 26.69 -23.89
C PHE A 49 -2.99 27.37 -23.83
N TRP A 50 -3.49 27.68 -22.63
CA TRP A 50 -4.80 28.34 -22.49
C TRP A 50 -4.74 29.83 -22.80
N GLY A 51 -3.63 30.51 -22.50
CA GLY A 51 -3.41 31.90 -22.87
C GLY A 51 -3.48 32.11 -24.39
N TRP A 52 -3.01 31.15 -25.19
CA TRP A 52 -3.15 31.17 -26.64
C TRP A 52 -4.61 31.20 -27.11
N PHE A 53 -5.46 30.37 -26.50
CA PHE A 53 -6.90 30.35 -26.83
C PHE A 53 -7.64 31.62 -26.38
N LEU A 54 -7.14 32.32 -25.35
CA LEU A 54 -7.68 33.62 -24.93
C LEU A 54 -7.23 34.76 -25.86
N TYR A 55 -6.02 34.68 -26.41
CA TYR A 55 -5.45 35.71 -27.28
C TYR A 55 -6.04 35.69 -28.69
N VAL A 56 -6.30 34.50 -29.27
CA VAL A 56 -6.85 34.35 -30.63
C VAL A 56 -8.10 33.45 -30.64
N PRO A 57 -9.20 33.87 -30.00
CA PRO A 57 -10.38 33.02 -29.81
C PRO A 57 -11.09 32.64 -31.12
N HIS A 58 -10.99 33.48 -32.16
CA HIS A 58 -11.68 33.26 -33.44
C HIS A 58 -10.97 32.27 -34.37
N ALA A 59 -9.63 32.27 -34.41
CA ALA A 59 -8.87 31.44 -35.36
C ALA A 59 -8.95 29.93 -35.05
N PHE A 60 -9.17 29.58 -33.79
CA PHE A 60 -9.10 28.19 -33.32
C PHE A 60 -10.38 27.71 -32.63
N GLN A 61 -11.52 28.33 -32.92
CA GLN A 61 -12.79 28.06 -32.24
C GLN A 61 -13.17 26.57 -32.27
N THR A 62 -13.04 25.90 -33.43
CA THR A 62 -13.37 24.47 -33.58
C THR A 62 -12.46 23.58 -32.74
N ILE A 63 -11.15 23.86 -32.73
CA ILE A 63 -10.17 23.11 -31.94
C ILE A 63 -10.42 23.30 -30.45
N ASN A 64 -10.70 24.53 -30.03
CA ASN A 64 -11.02 24.88 -28.65
C ASN A 64 -12.25 24.11 -28.13
N ILE A 65 -13.33 24.09 -28.92
CA ILE A 65 -14.55 23.32 -28.60
C ILE A 65 -14.23 21.83 -28.47
N LEU A 66 -13.40 21.28 -29.36
CA LEU A 66 -13.01 19.87 -29.31
C LEU A 66 -12.22 19.57 -28.03
N VAL A 67 -11.25 20.41 -27.67
CA VAL A 67 -10.44 20.26 -26.44
C VAL A 67 -11.31 20.33 -25.19
N ILE A 68 -12.17 21.35 -25.06
CA ILE A 68 -13.08 21.47 -23.91
C ILE A 68 -14.02 20.27 -23.83
N SER A 69 -14.59 19.85 -24.97
CA SER A 69 -15.50 18.70 -25.01
C SER A 69 -14.78 17.40 -24.64
N GLY A 70 -13.54 17.23 -25.09
CA GLY A 70 -12.69 16.10 -24.74
C GLY A 70 -12.35 16.06 -23.25
N LEU A 71 -12.00 17.21 -22.65
CA LEU A 71 -11.76 17.33 -21.21
C LEU A 71 -13.03 17.05 -20.40
N GLY A 72 -14.18 17.56 -20.85
CA GLY A 72 -15.48 17.28 -20.25
C GLY A 72 -15.83 15.80 -20.29
N LEU A 73 -15.66 15.15 -21.46
CA LEU A 73 -15.88 13.72 -21.62
C LEU A 73 -14.91 12.90 -20.76
N PHE A 74 -13.64 13.26 -20.73
CA PHE A 74 -12.65 12.62 -19.86
C PHE A 74 -13.03 12.78 -18.39
N GLY A 75 -13.48 13.96 -17.97
CA GLY A 75 -13.98 14.20 -16.61
C GLY A 75 -15.19 13.34 -16.29
N LEU A 76 -16.18 13.25 -17.19
CA LEU A 76 -17.35 12.40 -17.03
C LEU A 76 -16.97 10.91 -16.92
N ILE A 77 -16.09 10.41 -17.81
CA ILE A 77 -15.57 9.05 -17.74
C ILE A 77 -14.78 8.82 -16.45
N SER A 78 -13.98 9.79 -16.00
CA SER A 78 -13.23 9.69 -14.74
C SER A 78 -14.13 9.66 -13.51
N LEU A 79 -15.30 10.32 -13.58
CA LEU A 79 -16.34 10.27 -12.56
C LEU A 79 -17.19 9.00 -12.63
N MET A 80 -17.23 8.32 -13.79
CA MET A 80 -17.80 6.98 -13.86
C MET A 80 -16.96 6.07 -12.98
N LYS A 81 -17.58 5.63 -11.89
CA LYS A 81 -16.95 4.91 -10.79
C LYS A 81 -16.45 3.53 -11.28
N PHE A 82 -15.25 3.48 -11.84
CA PHE A 82 -14.50 2.24 -12.12
C PHE A 82 -13.91 1.61 -10.85
N PHE A 83 -14.25 2.15 -9.66
CA PHE A 83 -13.90 1.49 -8.41
C PHE A 83 -14.75 0.23 -8.25
N PRO A 84 -14.15 -0.96 -8.11
CA PRO A 84 -14.89 -2.17 -7.81
C PRO A 84 -15.76 -1.92 -6.58
N ALA A 85 -17.02 -2.37 -6.62
CA ALA A 85 -17.87 -2.36 -5.44
C ALA A 85 -17.10 -3.01 -4.28
N ARG A 86 -17.26 -2.49 -3.05
CA ARG A 86 -16.67 -3.11 -1.86
C ARG A 86 -16.96 -4.60 -1.94
N SER A 87 -15.89 -5.41 -1.97
CA SER A 87 -15.98 -6.85 -2.03
C SER A 87 -17.05 -7.29 -1.02
N THR A 88 -18.12 -7.92 -1.52
CA THR A 88 -19.06 -8.63 -0.65
C THR A 88 -18.24 -9.54 0.24
N GLY A 89 -18.44 -9.48 1.57
CA GLY A 89 -17.59 -10.15 2.55
C GLY A 89 -17.18 -11.56 2.11
N ARG A 90 -15.92 -11.93 2.37
CA ARG A 90 -15.34 -13.20 1.92
C ARG A 90 -16.28 -14.36 2.29
N ASN A 91 -16.73 -15.14 1.32
CA ASN A 91 -17.57 -16.29 1.59
C ASN A 91 -16.72 -17.39 2.26
N LEU A 92 -16.81 -17.49 3.58
CA LEU A 92 -16.09 -18.48 4.38
C LEU A 92 -16.73 -19.87 4.34
N SER A 93 -17.91 -20.04 3.71
CA SER A 93 -18.58 -21.35 3.61
C SER A 93 -17.80 -22.38 2.78
N LYS A 94 -16.79 -21.94 2.03
CA LYS A 94 -15.90 -22.76 1.21
C LYS A 94 -14.43 -22.69 1.69
N ALA A 95 -14.19 -22.25 2.92
CA ALA A 95 -12.83 -22.22 3.45
C ALA A 95 -12.39 -23.64 3.80
N ASP A 96 -11.36 -24.12 3.11
CA ASP A 96 -10.71 -25.39 3.45
C ASP A 96 -9.60 -25.16 4.48
N GLN A 97 -9.42 -26.12 5.39
CA GLN A 97 -8.27 -26.11 6.29
C GLN A 97 -7.00 -26.34 5.47
N TYR A 98 -5.99 -25.52 5.72
CA TYR A 98 -4.71 -25.56 5.03
C TYR A 98 -3.61 -25.88 6.02
N ASP A 99 -2.61 -26.64 5.57
CA ASP A 99 -1.43 -26.91 6.36
C ASP A 99 -0.52 -25.68 6.37
N GLU A 100 -0.40 -24.99 7.51
CA GLU A 100 0.44 -23.80 7.62
C GLU A 100 1.91 -24.07 7.25
N ARG A 101 2.36 -25.33 7.34
CA ARG A 101 3.71 -25.74 6.93
C ARG A 101 3.97 -25.60 5.44
N ASP A 102 2.93 -25.53 4.60
CA ASP A 102 3.09 -25.32 3.15
C ASP A 102 3.33 -23.84 2.80
N THR A 103 3.18 -22.92 3.76
CA THR A 103 3.52 -21.51 3.55
C THR A 103 5.03 -21.35 3.37
N MET A 104 5.45 -20.49 2.44
CA MET A 104 6.88 -20.35 2.09
C MET A 104 7.78 -20.04 3.30
N PHE A 105 7.31 -19.23 4.26
CA PHE A 105 8.10 -18.91 5.46
C PHE A 105 8.22 -20.09 6.43
N ALA A 106 7.15 -20.86 6.62
CA ALA A 106 7.19 -22.06 7.46
C ALA A 106 8.11 -23.12 6.84
N ARG A 107 8.07 -23.26 5.50
CA ARG A 107 8.97 -24.15 4.74
C ARG A 107 10.42 -23.74 4.89
N ASN A 108 10.72 -22.45 4.76
CA ASN A 108 12.08 -21.93 4.95
C ASN A 108 12.61 -22.26 6.35
N ASN A 109 11.75 -22.17 7.37
CA ASN A 109 12.14 -22.50 8.74
C ASN A 109 12.46 -24.00 8.95
N LEU A 110 12.04 -24.90 8.05
CA LEU A 110 12.33 -26.34 8.16
C LEU A 110 13.82 -26.66 8.12
N GLN A 111 14.65 -25.81 7.51
CA GLN A 111 16.10 -26.01 7.47
C GLN A 111 16.73 -26.09 8.87
N HIS A 112 16.13 -25.42 9.86
CA HIS A 112 16.56 -25.47 11.27
C HIS A 112 15.98 -26.67 12.03
N HIS A 113 15.11 -27.46 11.38
CA HIS A 113 14.43 -28.63 11.97
C HIS A 113 14.53 -29.88 11.08
N PRO A 114 15.70 -30.55 10.99
CA PRO A 114 15.96 -31.62 10.03
C PRO A 114 14.97 -32.81 10.09
N LYS A 115 14.49 -33.15 11.29
CA LYS A 115 13.49 -34.22 11.49
C LYS A 115 12.13 -33.86 10.89
N LEU A 116 11.72 -32.60 11.01
CA LEU A 116 10.48 -32.09 10.43
C LEU A 116 10.61 -31.95 8.92
N MET A 117 11.74 -31.40 8.45
CA MET A 117 12.06 -31.26 7.04
C MET A 117 11.95 -32.60 6.28
N LYS A 118 12.54 -33.67 6.83
CA LYS A 118 12.46 -35.01 6.21
C LYS A 118 11.03 -35.53 6.11
N LYS A 119 10.21 -35.33 7.15
CA LYS A 119 8.81 -35.75 7.16
C LYS A 119 7.98 -34.94 6.16
N TYR A 120 8.26 -33.64 6.05
CA TYR A 120 7.57 -32.75 5.14
C TYR A 120 7.84 -33.11 3.67
N TYR A 121 9.10 -33.23 3.24
CA TYR A 121 9.41 -33.56 1.84
C TYR A 121 9.08 -35.00 1.45
N ALA A 122 8.88 -35.90 2.42
CA ALA A 122 8.31 -37.22 2.12
C ALA A 122 6.84 -37.13 1.66
N LEU A 123 6.12 -36.09 2.07
CA LEU A 123 4.73 -35.82 1.69
C LEU A 123 4.63 -34.82 0.52
N HIS A 124 5.60 -33.90 0.40
CA HIS A 124 5.61 -32.81 -0.58
C HIS A 124 6.94 -32.75 -1.37
N PRO A 125 7.30 -33.81 -2.14
CA PRO A 125 8.58 -33.86 -2.84
C PRO A 125 8.75 -32.76 -3.90
N GLU A 126 7.64 -32.26 -4.46
CA GLU A 126 7.63 -31.17 -5.46
C GLU A 126 8.20 -29.86 -4.93
N ASN A 127 8.16 -29.65 -3.61
CA ASN A 127 8.60 -28.43 -2.94
C ASN A 127 10.11 -28.43 -2.65
N GLU A 128 10.73 -29.62 -2.58
CA GLU A 128 12.09 -29.80 -2.08
C GLU A 128 13.15 -29.07 -2.92
N SER A 129 13.03 -29.13 -4.25
CA SER A 129 14.02 -28.51 -5.14
C SER A 129 14.07 -26.99 -4.98
N THR A 130 12.90 -26.35 -4.95
CA THR A 130 12.79 -24.89 -4.80
C THR A 130 13.26 -24.46 -3.40
N ASP A 131 12.84 -25.16 -2.35
CA ASP A 131 13.23 -24.80 -0.98
C ASP A 131 14.73 -24.95 -0.76
N ARG A 132 15.35 -26.02 -1.31
CA ARG A 132 16.81 -26.19 -1.23
C ARG A 132 17.56 -25.06 -1.92
N GLN A 133 17.04 -24.48 -3.00
CA GLN A 133 17.64 -23.31 -3.64
C GLN A 133 17.48 -22.04 -2.78
N ILE A 134 16.39 -21.92 -2.04
CA ILE A 134 16.17 -20.80 -1.10
C ILE A 134 17.11 -20.94 0.09
N HIS A 135 17.23 -22.12 0.70
CA HIS A 135 18.12 -22.39 1.85
C HIS A 135 19.62 -22.23 1.53
N GLN A 136 20.00 -22.14 0.26
CA GLN A 136 21.38 -21.83 -0.17
C GLN A 136 21.67 -20.33 -0.19
N LYS A 137 20.65 -19.48 -0.05
CA LYS A 137 20.82 -18.03 -0.01
C LYS A 137 21.27 -17.59 1.38
N PRO A 138 22.00 -16.46 1.49
CA PRO A 138 22.34 -15.89 2.78
C PRO A 138 21.10 -15.59 3.61
N GLU A 139 21.18 -15.87 4.91
CA GLU A 139 20.11 -15.60 5.86
C GLU A 139 19.84 -14.12 6.04
N PHE A 140 18.67 -13.82 6.60
CA PHE A 140 18.29 -12.44 6.90
C PHE A 140 19.33 -11.80 7.84
N GLY A 141 19.86 -10.63 7.45
CA GLY A 141 20.86 -9.89 8.22
C GLY A 141 22.32 -10.17 7.82
N GLU A 142 22.59 -11.26 7.10
CA GLU A 142 23.95 -11.62 6.70
C GLU A 142 24.59 -10.61 5.73
N LYS A 143 25.90 -10.43 5.84
CA LYS A 143 26.69 -9.46 5.05
C LYS A 143 26.76 -9.79 3.55
N GLU A 144 26.48 -11.03 3.20
CA GLU A 144 26.44 -11.56 1.85
C GLU A 144 25.15 -11.15 1.11
N GLN A 145 24.15 -10.59 1.80
CA GLN A 145 22.95 -10.07 1.16
C GLN A 145 23.22 -8.78 0.37
N VAL A 146 22.57 -8.66 -0.80
CA VAL A 146 22.73 -7.52 -1.73
C VAL A 146 22.44 -6.17 -1.07
N TYR A 147 21.50 -6.14 -0.12
CA TYR A 147 21.07 -4.92 0.57
C TYR A 147 21.54 -4.87 2.03
N HIS A 148 22.58 -5.63 2.38
CA HIS A 148 23.12 -5.56 3.73
C HIS A 148 23.64 -4.16 4.04
N ASP A 149 23.18 -3.62 5.16
CA ASP A 149 23.71 -2.40 5.74
C ASP A 149 24.12 -2.67 7.20
N LYS A 150 25.38 -2.38 7.48
CA LYS A 150 26.02 -2.67 8.77
C LYS A 150 25.41 -1.96 9.98
N TYR A 151 24.63 -0.89 9.75
CA TYR A 151 24.03 -0.11 10.83
C TYR A 151 22.58 -0.51 11.10
N THR A 152 21.84 -0.87 10.06
CA THR A 152 20.42 -1.21 10.16
C THR A 152 20.18 -2.71 10.32
N ALA A 153 21.03 -3.59 9.78
CA ALA A 153 20.89 -5.04 9.93
C ALA A 153 20.76 -5.48 11.41
N PRO A 154 21.61 -5.00 12.35
CA PRO A 154 21.48 -5.36 13.77
C PRO A 154 20.14 -4.93 14.40
N CYS A 155 19.54 -3.82 13.92
CA CYS A 155 18.25 -3.37 14.43
C CYS A 155 17.13 -4.35 14.08
N TYR A 156 17.14 -4.89 12.87
CA TYR A 156 16.14 -5.86 12.44
C TYR A 156 16.36 -7.24 13.08
N GLU A 157 17.60 -7.69 13.20
CA GLU A 157 17.95 -8.93 13.92
C GLU A 157 17.46 -8.88 15.37
N ALA A 158 17.70 -7.76 16.08
CA ALA A 158 17.22 -7.57 17.44
C ALA A 158 15.69 -7.63 17.56
N ALA A 159 14.96 -7.16 16.54
CA ALA A 159 13.50 -7.26 16.51
C ALA A 159 13.03 -8.72 16.37
N PHE A 160 13.66 -9.50 15.49
CA PHE A 160 13.36 -10.93 15.36
C PHE A 160 13.72 -11.71 16.64
N GLU A 161 14.89 -11.44 17.24
CA GLU A 161 15.30 -12.06 18.50
C GLU A 161 14.30 -11.75 19.63
N TYR A 162 13.81 -10.51 19.70
CA TYR A 162 12.77 -10.13 20.67
C TYR A 162 11.47 -10.92 20.45
N LEU A 163 11.04 -11.08 19.20
CA LEU A 163 9.85 -11.86 18.86
C LEU A 163 10.02 -13.33 19.24
N GLU A 164 11.15 -13.96 18.90
CA GLU A 164 11.45 -15.35 19.23
C GLU A 164 11.43 -15.60 20.74
N LYS A 165 12.06 -14.71 21.52
CA LYS A 165 12.05 -14.78 22.99
C LYS A 165 10.66 -14.58 23.59
N SER A 166 9.75 -13.95 22.86
CA SER A 166 8.37 -13.69 23.30
C SER A 166 7.42 -14.85 22.99
N ILE A 167 7.76 -15.74 22.03
CA ILE A 167 6.91 -16.89 21.66
C ILE A 167 6.49 -17.74 22.88
N PRO A 168 7.38 -18.12 23.81
CA PRO A 168 6.98 -18.92 24.97
C PRO A 168 5.91 -18.25 25.84
N LEU A 169 5.84 -16.92 25.87
CA LEU A 169 4.86 -16.16 26.65
C LEU A 169 3.43 -16.29 26.09
N SER A 170 3.28 -16.68 24.82
CA SER A 170 1.96 -16.96 24.21
C SER A 170 1.37 -18.29 24.67
N THR A 171 2.18 -19.14 25.30
CA THR A 171 1.77 -20.44 25.83
C THR A 171 1.68 -20.41 27.35
N GLY A 172 0.68 -21.10 27.92
CA GLY A 172 0.49 -21.10 29.35
C GLY A 172 -0.40 -22.25 29.81
N ALA A 173 -0.28 -22.61 31.09
CA ALA A 173 -1.18 -23.58 31.70
C ALA A 173 -2.60 -22.98 31.76
N MET A 174 -3.60 -23.78 31.41
CA MET A 174 -4.98 -23.38 31.58
C MET A 174 -5.28 -23.07 33.05
N ALA A 175 -6.11 -22.05 33.27
CA ALA A 175 -6.56 -21.70 34.62
C ALA A 175 -7.25 -22.90 35.29
N LYS A 176 -6.83 -23.23 36.52
CA LYS A 176 -7.39 -24.37 37.29
C LYS A 176 -8.86 -24.18 37.65
N GLN A 177 -9.29 -22.93 37.80
CA GLN A 177 -10.66 -22.57 38.13
C GLN A 177 -11.26 -21.76 36.98
N LYS A 178 -12.42 -22.22 36.49
CA LYS A 178 -13.23 -21.45 35.55
C LYS A 178 -14.17 -20.56 36.34
N ILE A 179 -14.15 -19.27 36.04
CA ILE A 179 -15.07 -18.28 36.60
C ILE A 179 -16.15 -17.95 35.56
N SER A 180 -17.35 -17.62 36.03
CA SER A 180 -18.38 -17.05 35.16
C SER A 180 -18.00 -15.62 34.83
N ILE A 181 -18.02 -15.27 33.54
CA ILE A 181 -17.61 -13.96 33.03
C ILE A 181 -18.77 -13.41 32.22
N GLU A 182 -19.08 -12.13 32.42
CA GLU A 182 -20.06 -11.41 31.60
C GLU A 182 -19.42 -11.07 30.24
N PRO A 183 -19.92 -11.64 29.12
CA PRO A 183 -19.22 -11.55 27.84
C PRO A 183 -19.01 -10.12 27.31
N ILE A 184 -19.98 -9.22 27.53
CA ILE A 184 -19.92 -7.85 26.99
C ILE A 184 -18.82 -7.06 27.70
N GLN A 185 -18.76 -7.14 29.02
CA GLN A 185 -17.76 -6.50 29.85
C GLN A 185 -16.37 -7.07 29.56
N PHE A 186 -16.25 -8.37 29.34
CA PHE A 186 -14.98 -9.00 29.01
C PHE A 186 -14.46 -8.60 27.64
N CYS A 187 -15.33 -8.56 26.63
CA CYS A 187 -15.01 -8.05 25.30
C CYS A 187 -14.51 -6.60 25.39
N LYS A 188 -15.24 -5.72 26.09
CA LYS A 188 -14.82 -4.34 26.33
C LYS A 188 -13.45 -4.26 27.02
N THR A 189 -13.22 -5.11 28.03
CA THR A 189 -11.96 -5.14 28.77
C THR A 189 -10.79 -5.54 27.87
N ILE A 190 -10.96 -6.55 27.02
CA ILE A 190 -9.96 -6.96 26.03
C ILE A 190 -9.69 -5.81 25.05
N THR A 191 -10.74 -5.21 24.48
CA THR A 191 -10.59 -4.10 23.53
C THR A 191 -9.84 -2.91 24.14
N ASP A 192 -10.22 -2.49 25.35
CA ASP A 192 -9.57 -1.36 26.02
C ASP A 192 -8.11 -1.68 26.37
N THR A 193 -7.82 -2.92 26.79
CA THR A 193 -6.46 -3.38 27.06
C THR A 193 -5.61 -3.40 25.79
N SER A 194 -6.14 -3.90 24.68
CA SER A 194 -5.45 -3.89 23.38
C SER A 194 -5.17 -2.46 22.89
N LYS A 195 -6.12 -1.52 23.05
CA LYS A 195 -5.91 -0.09 22.73
C LYS A 195 -4.83 0.53 23.60
N PHE A 196 -4.81 0.21 24.89
CA PHE A 196 -3.77 0.67 25.81
C PHE A 196 -2.36 0.24 25.35
N TYR A 197 -2.23 -0.99 24.82
CA TYR A 197 -0.98 -1.48 24.23
C TYR A 197 -0.71 -1.02 22.78
N GLY A 198 -1.54 -0.13 22.23
CA GLY A 198 -1.30 0.51 20.93
C GLY A 198 -1.92 -0.19 19.72
N ALA A 199 -2.90 -1.10 19.91
CA ALA A 199 -3.62 -1.67 18.79
C ALA A 199 -4.43 -0.60 18.03
N SER A 200 -4.20 -0.51 16.72
CA SER A 200 -4.91 0.43 15.83
C SER A 200 -6.29 -0.07 15.39
N ASP A 201 -6.48 -1.38 15.33
CA ASP A 201 -7.72 -2.05 14.94
C ASP A 201 -7.92 -3.33 15.76
N ILE A 202 -9.17 -3.62 16.14
CA ILE A 202 -9.55 -4.71 17.06
C ILE A 202 -10.91 -5.24 16.61
N GLY A 203 -10.99 -6.55 16.36
CA GLY A 203 -12.20 -7.28 15.98
C GLY A 203 -12.68 -8.28 17.02
#